data_AF-A0A1T2XGK4-F1
#
_entry.id   AF-A0A1T2XGK4-F1
#
_cell.length_a   1.000
_cell.length_b   1.000
_cell.length_c   1.000
_cell.angle_alpha   90.00
_cell.angle_beta   90.00
_cell.angle_gamma   90.00
#
_symmetry.space_group_name_H-M   'P 1'
#
loop_
_entity.id
_entity.type
_entity.pdbx_description
1 polymer ?
#
loop_
_entity_poly.entity_id
_entity_poly.type
_entity_poly.pdbx_seq_one_letter_code
_entity_poly.pdbx_strand_id
1 'polypeptide(L)'
;MDADEKHFFKLMDQMNPESFTSLEDIDIHETGALDIDALSRIKKKTFQTLNHPTLTSQEPTKAIKKKNIWFTGITAAALLILGVGLSLSTNVQAELRNMLQFIPGFGTVQEKSNDNPTYVLERPISVSLETGELTVEGILMQDDYTLINLYGNETERVKELTLVTDTGDVYPFHPSSISSSSALGPWVGTYSINQAIPRSEKSRFTLRIEDRSIGPFKLVPAHTSETLQGLGPSSEHNGIRIVAVQSALAEEHDQIHLLSQLPEGQEVDSYGKKPLAEDINISLMDHQGKNVDILQDADFVKESRLVFQRPSQDVLPLTLTIPSIRVVDRNAKATVTLSIPEQGTAEVNQTLSLAGFPITFTQVHRLSENEVRIYVNMHFDPNQPKTMQYFAIDALKLDGQSYSTHINESSRALEELNLPIQPGRKSLTFYIQDPLILLQGPWVIPLQP
;
A
#
# COMPACT_ATOMS: atom_id res chain seq x y z
N MET A 1 20.75 9.29 -29.99
CA MET A 1 20.29 7.93 -30.30
C MET A 1 21.49 7.02 -30.28
N ASP A 2 21.62 6.29 -29.18
CA ASP A 2 22.81 5.49 -28.86
C ASP A 2 22.86 4.19 -29.69
N ALA A 3 24.01 3.52 -29.71
CA ALA A 3 24.24 2.33 -30.53
C ALA A 3 23.25 1.19 -30.22
N ASP A 4 22.85 1.06 -28.95
CA ASP A 4 21.90 0.04 -28.48
C ASP A 4 20.47 0.34 -28.94
N GLU A 5 20.11 1.62 -28.99
CA GLU A 5 18.81 2.09 -29.45
C GLU A 5 18.65 1.84 -30.96
N LYS A 6 19.71 2.09 -31.74
CA LYS A 6 19.75 1.71 -33.17
C LYS A 6 19.69 0.20 -33.38
N HIS A 7 20.25 -0.59 -32.47
CA HIS A 7 20.17 -2.05 -32.57
C HIS A 7 18.74 -2.55 -32.31
N PHE A 8 18.04 -1.95 -31.34
CA PHE A 8 16.65 -2.28 -31.03
C PHE A 8 15.70 -1.98 -32.19
N PHE A 9 15.78 -0.79 -32.79
CA PHE A 9 14.95 -0.44 -33.94
C PHE A 9 15.25 -1.30 -35.18
N LYS A 10 16.52 -1.64 -35.40
CA LYS A 10 16.90 -2.57 -36.48
C LYS A 10 16.35 -3.98 -36.26
N LEU A 11 16.16 -4.40 -35.01
CA LEU A 11 15.54 -5.68 -34.66
C LEU A 11 14.02 -5.64 -34.88
N MET A 12 13.38 -4.52 -34.55
CA MET A 12 11.96 -4.28 -34.80
C MET A 12 11.63 -4.22 -36.29
N ASP A 13 12.45 -3.55 -37.10
CA ASP A 13 12.26 -3.45 -38.55
C ASP A 13 12.49 -4.78 -39.29
N GLN A 14 13.16 -5.75 -38.64
CA GLN A 14 13.37 -7.09 -39.17
C GLN A 14 12.26 -8.08 -38.80
N MET A 15 11.34 -7.70 -37.92
CA MET A 15 10.19 -8.54 -37.58
C MET A 15 9.05 -8.27 -38.58
N ASN A 16 8.78 -9.26 -39.43
CA ASN A 16 7.69 -9.20 -40.41
C ASN A 16 6.33 -9.18 -39.65
N PRO A 17 5.44 -8.20 -39.86
CA PRO A 17 4.14 -8.16 -39.19
C PRO A 17 3.29 -9.43 -39.37
N GLU A 18 3.53 -10.19 -40.45
CA GLU A 18 2.83 -11.45 -40.73
C GLU A 18 3.32 -12.65 -39.89
N SER A 19 4.42 -12.53 -39.13
CA SER A 19 4.83 -13.60 -38.21
C SER A 19 4.08 -13.58 -36.86
N PHE A 20 3.22 -12.58 -36.62
CA PHE A 20 2.41 -12.49 -35.40
C PHE A 20 1.02 -13.14 -35.54
N THR A 21 0.53 -13.35 -36.76
CA THR A 21 -0.75 -14.02 -37.03
C THR A 21 -0.68 -15.54 -36.98
N SER A 22 0.50 -16.15 -36.84
CA SER A 22 0.67 -17.59 -36.66
C SER A 22 0.69 -18.05 -35.19
N LEU A 23 0.47 -17.14 -34.24
CA LEU A 23 0.38 -17.46 -32.81
C LEU A 23 -1.05 -17.63 -32.29
N GLU A 24 -2.08 -17.48 -33.15
CA GLU A 24 -3.49 -17.67 -32.79
C GLU A 24 -3.95 -19.14 -32.74
N ASP A 25 -3.13 -20.10 -33.19
CA ASP A 25 -3.44 -21.54 -33.19
C ASP A 25 -2.52 -22.37 -32.27
N ILE A 26 -2.23 -21.89 -31.06
CA ILE A 26 -1.72 -22.77 -30.00
C ILE A 26 -2.92 -23.25 -29.18
N ASP A 27 -3.40 -24.44 -29.54
CA ASP A 27 -4.41 -25.19 -28.79
C ASP A 27 -3.82 -25.58 -27.41
N ILE A 28 -4.17 -24.82 -26.37
CA ILE A 28 -3.76 -25.10 -24.97
C ILE A 28 -4.71 -26.15 -24.39
N HIS A 29 -4.76 -27.32 -25.02
CA HIS A 29 -5.41 -28.52 -24.49
C HIS A 29 -4.46 -29.72 -24.51
N GLU A 30 -3.28 -29.56 -23.88
CA GLU A 30 -2.57 -30.69 -23.31
C GLU A 30 -2.27 -30.42 -21.82
N THR A 31 -3.02 -31.09 -20.96
CA THR A 31 -2.70 -31.29 -19.55
C THR A 31 -1.51 -32.24 -19.44
N GLY A 32 -0.34 -31.76 -19.84
CA GLY A 32 0.94 -32.41 -19.56
C GLY A 32 1.33 -32.15 -18.11
N ALA A 33 1.35 -33.20 -17.29
CA ALA A 33 1.89 -33.12 -15.94
C ALA A 33 3.32 -32.52 -15.99
N LEU A 34 3.56 -31.49 -15.18
CA LEU A 34 4.87 -30.86 -15.02
C LEU A 34 5.95 -31.95 -14.81
N ASP A 35 6.96 -31.98 -15.70
CA ASP A 35 8.11 -32.88 -15.59
C ASP A 35 8.92 -32.49 -14.34
N ILE A 36 8.62 -33.17 -13.22
CA ILE A 36 9.29 -32.99 -11.93
C ILE A 36 10.80 -33.24 -12.05
N ASP A 37 11.23 -34.07 -13.00
CA ASP A 37 12.65 -34.33 -13.25
C ASP A 37 13.32 -33.18 -14.00
N ALA A 38 12.61 -32.47 -14.89
CA ALA A 38 13.12 -31.23 -15.49
C ALA A 38 13.33 -30.12 -14.45
N LEU A 39 12.36 -29.93 -13.55
CA LEU A 39 12.46 -28.96 -12.45
C LEU A 39 13.61 -29.31 -11.48
N SER A 40 13.77 -30.60 -11.17
CA SER A 40 14.86 -31.08 -10.31
C SER A 40 16.24 -30.88 -10.96
N ARG A 41 16.35 -31.06 -12.28
CA ARG A 41 17.59 -30.79 -13.04
C ARG A 41 17.94 -29.30 -13.06
N ILE A 42 16.95 -28.43 -13.26
CA ILE A 42 17.15 -26.96 -13.21
C ILE A 42 17.62 -26.55 -11.82
N LYS A 43 16.93 -27.01 -10.76
CA LYS A 43 17.28 -26.69 -9.37
C LYS A 43 18.69 -27.17 -9.02
N LYS A 44 19.05 -28.40 -9.39
CA LYS A 44 20.39 -28.95 -9.17
C LYS A 44 21.47 -28.14 -9.91
N LYS A 45 21.19 -27.70 -11.14
CA LYS A 45 22.12 -26.89 -11.94
C LYS A 45 22.32 -25.51 -11.31
N THR A 46 21.25 -24.85 -10.88
CA THR A 46 21.31 -23.53 -10.21
C THR A 46 22.07 -23.58 -8.88
N PHE A 47 21.87 -24.62 -8.07
CA PHE A 47 22.61 -24.79 -6.81
C PHE A 47 24.09 -25.10 -7.00
N GLN A 48 24.48 -25.73 -8.10
CA GLN A 48 25.90 -25.94 -8.42
C GLN A 48 26.59 -24.65 -8.87
N THR A 49 25.86 -23.74 -9.51
CA THR A 49 26.41 -22.44 -9.96
C THR A 49 26.65 -21.46 -8.80
N LEU A 50 25.90 -21.58 -7.71
CA LEU A 50 25.95 -20.63 -6.57
C LEU A 50 27.02 -20.96 -5.51
N ASN A 51 27.72 -22.09 -5.60
CA ASN A 51 28.63 -22.57 -4.55
C ASN A 51 30.14 -22.46 -4.87
N HIS A 52 30.56 -21.47 -5.66
CA HIS A 52 31.98 -21.20 -5.88
C HIS A 52 32.39 -19.75 -5.55
N PRO A 53 32.88 -19.49 -4.32
CA PRO A 53 33.97 -18.56 -4.11
C PRO A 53 35.30 -19.32 -4.28
N THR A 54 36.02 -18.99 -5.36
CA THR A 54 37.37 -19.49 -5.64
C THR A 54 38.36 -18.81 -4.70
N LEU A 55 38.88 -19.54 -3.71
CA LEU A 55 40.14 -19.22 -3.07
C LEU A 55 41.06 -20.45 -3.10
N THR A 56 42.15 -20.26 -3.84
CA THR A 56 43.26 -21.18 -4.04
C THR A 56 44.11 -21.25 -2.77
N SER A 57 44.38 -22.45 -2.24
CA SER A 57 45.70 -22.79 -1.68
C SER A 57 45.86 -24.30 -1.47
N GLN A 58 47.11 -24.72 -1.53
CA GLN A 58 47.62 -26.05 -1.86
C GLN A 58 47.61 -27.08 -0.71
N GLU A 59 47.49 -28.34 -1.11
CA GLU A 59 47.76 -29.63 -0.42
C GLU A 59 49.22 -29.75 0.14
N PRO A 60 49.65 -30.76 0.95
CA PRO A 60 49.20 -32.18 0.86
C PRO A 60 49.22 -33.12 2.11
N THR A 61 48.60 -34.30 1.89
CA THR A 61 48.79 -35.63 2.54
C THR A 61 48.20 -35.87 3.95
N LYS A 62 47.60 -37.02 4.32
CA LYS A 62 47.78 -38.43 3.94
C LYS A 62 46.47 -39.25 4.02
N ALA A 63 46.47 -40.34 3.27
CA ALA A 63 45.45 -41.37 3.14
C ALA A 63 45.26 -42.27 4.37
N ILE A 64 44.00 -42.62 4.67
CA ILE A 64 43.62 -43.86 5.38
C ILE A 64 42.36 -44.47 4.72
N LYS A 65 42.31 -45.80 4.73
CA LYS A 65 41.56 -46.74 3.88
C LYS A 65 40.06 -46.87 4.16
N LYS A 66 39.36 -47.27 3.08
CA LYS A 66 37.98 -47.78 2.98
C LYS A 66 37.63 -48.89 3.98
N LYS A 67 36.38 -48.87 4.47
CA LYS A 67 35.60 -50.10 4.73
C LYS A 67 34.12 -49.86 4.42
N ASN A 68 33.60 -50.73 3.56
CA ASN A 68 32.17 -50.88 3.22
C ASN A 68 31.41 -51.35 4.46
N ILE A 69 30.34 -50.65 4.84
CA ILE A 69 29.22 -51.25 5.57
C ILE A 69 27.93 -50.69 4.97
N TRP A 70 27.18 -51.63 4.42
CA TRP A 70 25.84 -51.52 3.87
C TRP A 70 24.89 -51.73 5.05
N PHE A 71 24.08 -50.73 5.41
CA PHE A 71 22.88 -50.93 6.22
C PHE A 71 21.78 -49.94 5.79
N THR A 72 20.83 -50.53 5.09
CA THR A 72 19.44 -50.14 4.96
C THR A 72 18.77 -50.01 6.33
N GLY A 73 17.97 -48.97 6.53
CA GLY A 73 17.17 -48.78 7.75
C GLY A 73 16.63 -47.36 7.86
N ILE A 74 15.53 -47.11 7.14
CA ILE A 74 14.83 -45.83 7.06
C ILE A 74 14.31 -45.42 8.45
N THR A 75 14.80 -44.29 8.92
CA THR A 75 14.38 -43.57 10.14
C THR A 75 12.98 -43.02 9.94
N ALA A 76 11.97 -43.78 10.38
CA ALA A 76 10.63 -43.27 10.63
C ALA A 76 10.57 -42.72 12.06
N ALA A 77 10.81 -41.42 12.24
CA ALA A 77 10.35 -40.59 13.38
C ALA A 77 11.03 -39.20 13.34
N ALA A 78 10.66 -38.34 12.40
CA ALA A 78 10.99 -36.90 12.45
C ALA A 78 10.01 -36.07 11.59
N LEU A 79 8.72 -36.42 11.63
CA LEU A 79 7.67 -35.74 10.86
C LEU A 79 6.36 -35.66 11.67
N LEU A 80 6.48 -35.38 12.97
CA LEU A 80 5.33 -35.23 13.85
C LEU A 80 5.52 -34.17 14.97
N ILE A 81 6.31 -33.11 14.70
CA ILE A 81 6.25 -31.84 15.44
C ILE A 81 6.60 -30.70 14.47
N LEU A 82 5.64 -30.29 13.65
CA LEU A 82 5.63 -28.99 12.96
C LEU A 82 4.31 -28.24 13.27
N GLY A 83 3.81 -28.48 14.47
CA GLY A 83 2.76 -27.71 15.10
C GLY A 83 3.11 -27.65 16.59
N VAL A 84 3.08 -26.45 17.16
CA VAL A 84 3.52 -26.05 18.52
C VAL A 84 4.98 -25.56 18.58
N GLY A 85 5.14 -24.23 18.53
CA GLY A 85 6.19 -23.51 19.25
C GLY A 85 7.56 -23.41 18.59
N LEU A 86 7.68 -22.67 17.48
CA LEU A 86 8.94 -21.99 17.19
C LEU A 86 9.14 -20.88 18.22
N SER A 87 9.66 -21.23 19.39
CA SER A 87 10.44 -20.30 20.19
C SER A 87 11.66 -19.93 19.36
N LEU A 88 11.53 -18.85 18.59
CA LEU A 88 12.67 -18.18 17.98
C LEU A 88 13.71 -17.99 19.08
N SER A 89 14.93 -18.50 18.87
CA SER A 89 16.01 -18.31 19.82
C SER A 89 16.21 -16.80 20.01
N THR A 90 16.38 -16.37 21.26
CA THR A 90 16.57 -14.96 21.64
C THR A 90 17.70 -14.27 20.89
N ASN A 91 18.63 -15.03 20.31
CA ASN A 91 19.77 -14.50 19.56
C ASN A 91 19.44 -14.19 18.08
N VAL A 92 18.45 -14.84 17.45
CA VAL A 92 17.97 -14.46 16.11
C VAL A 92 16.99 -13.27 16.19
N GLN A 93 16.27 -13.13 17.30
CA GLN A 93 15.45 -11.94 17.58
C GLN A 93 16.28 -10.69 17.94
N ALA A 94 17.54 -10.86 18.36
CA ALA A 94 18.42 -9.73 18.70
C ALA A 94 19.05 -9.07 17.46
N GLU A 95 19.30 -9.84 16.40
CA GLU A 95 19.89 -9.35 15.14
C GLU A 95 18.82 -8.84 14.15
N LEU A 96 17.54 -9.14 14.41
CA LEU A 96 16.35 -8.65 13.71
C LEU A 96 15.59 -7.58 14.50
N ARG A 97 16.26 -6.78 15.33
CA ARG A 97 15.67 -5.52 15.79
C ARG A 97 15.71 -4.51 14.65
N ASN A 98 14.89 -4.77 13.62
CA ASN A 98 14.69 -3.83 12.53
C ASN A 98 14.15 -2.54 13.14
N MET A 99 14.99 -1.50 13.19
CA MET A 99 14.54 -0.20 13.65
C MET A 99 13.57 0.34 12.62
N LEU A 100 12.37 0.68 13.06
CA LEU A 100 11.35 1.34 12.27
C LEU A 100 11.70 2.83 12.15
N GLN A 101 11.61 3.38 10.94
CA GLN A 101 11.82 4.80 10.64
C GLN A 101 10.53 5.42 10.14
N PHE A 102 10.06 6.47 10.81
CA PHE A 102 8.96 7.29 10.30
C PHE A 102 9.47 8.26 9.24
N ILE A 103 8.78 8.31 8.10
CA ILE A 103 9.11 9.20 6.98
C ILE A 103 8.03 10.30 6.86
N PRO A 104 8.30 11.52 7.39
CA PRO A 104 7.41 12.67 7.25
C PRO A 104 7.12 12.99 5.78
N GLY A 105 5.90 13.44 5.49
CA GLY A 105 5.45 13.78 4.13
C GLY A 105 5.01 12.57 3.28
N PHE A 106 5.51 11.38 3.60
CA PHE A 106 5.07 10.12 2.99
C PHE A 106 4.04 9.40 3.88
N GLY A 107 4.05 9.65 5.19
CA GLY A 107 3.10 9.04 6.12
C GLY A 107 3.31 7.53 6.28
N THR A 108 4.53 7.05 6.01
CA THR A 108 4.89 5.63 6.04
C THR A 108 5.96 5.35 7.08
N VAL A 109 6.06 4.08 7.46
CA VAL A 109 7.13 3.54 8.27
C VAL A 109 7.91 2.54 7.43
N GLN A 110 9.24 2.63 7.48
CA GLN A 110 10.13 1.70 6.79
C GLN A 110 11.05 1.02 7.78
N GLU A 111 11.52 -0.18 7.45
CA GLU A 111 12.62 -0.80 8.17
C GLU A 111 13.92 -0.09 7.80
N LYS A 112 14.75 0.21 8.80
CA LYS A 112 16.07 0.81 8.62
C LYS A 112 16.98 -0.16 7.86
N SER A 113 17.54 0.28 6.74
CA SER A 113 18.67 -0.41 6.10
C SER A 113 19.93 -0.28 6.96
N ASN A 114 20.70 -1.36 7.09
CA ASN A 114 21.69 -1.53 8.15
C ASN A 114 22.91 -0.58 8.09
N ASP A 115 23.19 0.07 6.95
CA ASP A 115 24.48 0.75 6.78
C ASP A 115 24.42 2.29 6.69
N ASN A 116 23.28 2.90 6.33
CA ASN A 116 23.20 4.37 6.26
C ASN A 116 21.85 4.92 6.75
N PRO A 117 21.88 6.07 7.46
CA PRO A 117 20.64 6.73 7.85
C PRO A 117 19.89 7.24 6.62
N THR A 118 18.59 6.98 6.62
CA THR A 118 17.61 7.66 5.78
C THR A 118 17.52 9.11 6.21
N TYR A 119 17.63 10.06 5.27
CA TYR A 119 17.44 11.48 5.55
C TYR A 119 16.10 11.96 5.03
N VAL A 120 15.42 12.79 5.82
CA VAL A 120 14.07 13.26 5.53
C VAL A 120 13.95 14.78 5.67
N LEU A 121 13.01 15.35 4.94
CA LEU A 121 12.56 16.70 5.19
C LEU A 121 11.65 16.70 6.42
N GLU A 122 12.07 17.35 7.50
CA GLU A 122 11.35 17.31 8.78
C GLU A 122 9.98 17.99 8.72
N ARG A 123 9.89 19.11 8.01
CA ARG A 123 8.68 19.93 7.87
C ARG A 123 8.45 20.30 6.42
N PRO A 124 7.20 20.28 5.94
CA PRO A 124 6.88 20.74 4.60
C PRO A 124 7.32 22.18 4.35
N ILE A 125 7.66 22.49 3.11
CA ILE A 125 8.06 23.84 2.70
C ILE A 125 7.06 24.33 1.65
N SER A 126 6.26 25.34 2.02
CA SER A 126 5.31 26.00 1.13
C SER A 126 5.92 27.25 0.48
N VAL A 127 5.60 27.47 -0.79
CA VAL A 127 5.94 28.69 -1.54
C VAL A 127 4.71 29.15 -2.32
N SER A 128 4.29 30.39 -2.08
CA SER A 128 3.24 31.04 -2.88
C SER A 128 3.78 31.40 -4.27
N LEU A 129 3.04 31.01 -5.29
CA LEU A 129 3.25 31.36 -6.69
C LEU A 129 2.22 32.42 -7.13
N GLU A 130 2.38 32.96 -8.33
CA GLU A 130 1.42 33.98 -8.84
C GLU A 130 0.02 33.39 -9.03
N THR A 131 -0.07 32.11 -9.38
CA THR A 131 -1.34 31.44 -9.68
C THR A 131 -1.86 30.57 -8.55
N GLY A 132 -1.07 30.30 -7.51
CA GLY A 132 -1.42 29.31 -6.48
C GLY A 132 -0.31 29.05 -5.48
N GLU A 133 -0.31 27.87 -4.86
CA GLU A 133 0.69 27.46 -3.86
C GLU A 133 1.35 26.14 -4.25
N LEU A 134 2.65 26.03 -4.01
CA LEU A 134 3.40 24.79 -4.15
C LEU A 134 4.02 24.41 -2.81
N THR A 135 3.81 23.17 -2.38
CA THR A 135 4.31 22.62 -1.13
C THR A 135 5.22 21.44 -1.40
N VAL A 136 6.46 21.49 -0.93
CA VAL A 136 7.34 20.31 -0.81
C VAL A 136 6.91 19.56 0.44
N GLU A 137 6.10 18.52 0.29
CA GLU A 137 5.51 17.80 1.41
C GLU A 137 6.53 16.91 2.13
N GLY A 138 7.47 16.34 1.39
CA GLY A 138 8.47 15.43 1.92
C GLY A 138 9.61 15.20 0.95
N ILE A 139 10.79 14.96 1.50
CA ILE A 139 11.96 14.47 0.77
C ILE A 139 12.42 13.25 1.54
N LEU A 140 12.68 12.16 0.83
CA LEU A 140 13.23 10.92 1.35
C LEU A 140 14.52 10.63 0.59
N MET A 141 15.66 10.61 1.27
CA MET A 141 16.96 10.39 0.66
C MET A 141 17.63 9.16 1.29
N GLN A 142 17.79 8.12 0.48
CA GLN A 142 18.47 6.86 0.81
C GLN A 142 19.74 6.72 -0.05
N ASP A 143 20.41 5.57 0.05
CA ASP A 143 21.67 5.34 -0.67
C ASP A 143 21.48 5.07 -2.16
N ASP A 144 20.37 4.43 -2.50
CA ASP A 144 20.07 3.93 -3.84
C ASP A 144 19.03 4.79 -4.56
N TYR A 145 18.21 5.53 -3.81
CA TYR A 145 17.23 6.45 -4.40
C TYR A 145 16.94 7.68 -3.54
N THR A 146 16.35 8.69 -4.17
CA THR A 146 15.73 9.84 -3.50
C THR A 146 14.32 10.03 -4.06
N LEU A 147 13.36 10.29 -3.18
CA LEU A 147 11.98 10.66 -3.51
C LEU A 147 11.68 12.08 -3.02
N ILE A 148 10.87 12.80 -3.79
CA ILE A 148 10.33 14.11 -3.42
C ILE A 148 8.83 14.09 -3.67
N ASN A 149 8.04 14.34 -2.64
CA ASN A 149 6.60 14.55 -2.75
C ASN A 149 6.31 16.05 -2.85
N LEU A 150 5.63 16.43 -3.93
CA LEU A 150 5.10 17.77 -4.14
C LEU A 150 3.59 17.76 -4.13
N TYR A 151 3.02 18.81 -3.54
CA TYR A 151 1.61 19.16 -3.65
C TYR A 151 1.51 20.54 -4.29
N GLY A 152 0.71 20.66 -5.35
CA GLY A 152 0.37 21.94 -5.94
C GLY A 152 -1.12 22.21 -5.79
N ASN A 153 -1.48 23.45 -5.45
CA ASN A 153 -2.85 23.95 -5.45
C ASN A 153 -2.95 25.17 -6.36
N GLU A 154 -3.84 25.15 -7.35
CA GLU A 154 -3.96 26.22 -8.37
C GLU A 154 -2.64 26.51 -9.12
N THR A 155 -1.80 25.48 -9.26
CA THR A 155 -0.50 25.58 -9.97
C THR A 155 -0.42 24.58 -11.11
N GLU A 156 0.36 24.92 -12.14
CA GLU A 156 0.69 23.95 -13.17
C GLU A 156 1.50 22.78 -12.58
N ARG A 157 1.32 21.61 -13.19
CA ARG A 157 2.04 20.39 -12.76
C ARG A 157 3.51 20.53 -13.11
N VAL A 158 4.37 20.30 -12.13
CA VAL A 158 5.82 20.35 -12.32
C VAL A 158 6.25 19.16 -13.17
N LYS A 159 6.79 19.42 -14.37
CA LYS A 159 7.26 18.34 -15.25
C LYS A 159 8.62 17.82 -14.85
N GLU A 160 9.48 18.73 -14.41
CA GLU A 160 10.86 18.45 -14.03
C GLU A 160 11.22 19.34 -12.85
N LEU A 161 12.03 18.81 -11.96
CA LEU A 161 12.65 19.56 -10.89
C LEU A 161 14.10 19.15 -10.75
N THR A 162 14.93 20.02 -10.17
CA THR A 162 16.32 19.70 -9.87
C THR A 162 16.62 19.96 -8.41
N LEU A 163 17.34 19.05 -7.76
CA LEU A 163 17.89 19.26 -6.44
C LEU A 163 19.34 19.74 -6.60
N VAL A 164 19.66 20.88 -5.99
CA VAL A 164 21.01 21.47 -6.03
C VAL A 164 21.63 21.40 -4.63
N THR A 165 22.83 20.85 -4.53
CA THR A 165 23.59 20.78 -3.28
C THR A 165 24.34 22.08 -2.98
N ASP A 166 24.91 22.17 -1.79
CA ASP A 166 25.81 23.26 -1.39
C ASP A 166 27.14 23.29 -2.16
N THR A 167 27.57 22.16 -2.71
CA THR A 167 28.71 22.07 -3.65
C THR A 167 28.37 22.54 -5.07
N GLY A 168 27.10 22.77 -5.37
CA GLY A 168 26.62 23.16 -6.69
C GLY A 168 26.33 21.98 -7.63
N ASP A 169 26.37 20.74 -7.13
CA ASP A 169 25.97 19.56 -7.90
C ASP A 169 24.46 19.58 -8.14
N VAL A 170 24.06 19.15 -9.34
CA VAL A 170 22.67 19.24 -9.81
C VAL A 170 22.13 17.86 -10.12
N TYR A 171 20.98 17.53 -9.54
CA TYR A 171 20.33 16.23 -9.65
C TYR A 171 18.92 16.40 -10.23
N PRO A 172 18.67 16.00 -11.50
CA PRO A 172 17.36 16.10 -12.12
C PRO A 172 16.45 14.96 -11.65
N PHE A 173 15.21 15.29 -11.29
CA PHE A 173 14.20 14.29 -10.96
C PHE A 173 13.12 14.26 -12.03
N HIS A 174 12.60 13.05 -12.25
CA HIS A 174 11.45 12.82 -13.11
C HIS A 174 10.26 12.37 -12.27
N PRO A 175 9.03 12.70 -12.70
CA PRO A 175 7.84 12.26 -12.01
C PRO A 175 7.71 10.73 -12.14
N SER A 176 7.57 10.05 -11.01
CA SER A 176 7.20 8.64 -10.95
C SER A 176 5.70 8.44 -10.91
N SER A 177 4.97 9.37 -10.31
CA SER A 177 3.51 9.40 -10.30
C SER A 177 3.01 10.83 -10.17
N ILE A 178 1.96 11.19 -10.90
CA ILE A 178 1.23 12.45 -10.70
C ILE A 178 -0.27 12.14 -10.69
N SER A 179 -0.96 12.56 -9.64
CA SER A 179 -2.42 12.49 -9.51
C SER A 179 -2.98 13.90 -9.41
N SER A 180 -4.15 14.14 -10.01
CA SER A 180 -4.75 15.47 -10.06
C SER A 180 -6.26 15.39 -10.20
N SER A 181 -6.97 16.27 -9.51
CA SER A 181 -8.45 16.30 -9.49
C SER A 181 -9.03 16.97 -10.75
N SER A 182 -8.29 17.90 -11.37
CA SER A 182 -8.66 18.53 -12.65
C SER A 182 -7.46 19.19 -13.33
N ALA A 183 -7.63 19.88 -14.46
CA ALA A 183 -6.51 20.50 -15.17
C ALA A 183 -5.85 21.67 -14.39
N LEU A 184 -6.62 22.38 -13.57
CA LEU A 184 -6.17 23.52 -12.74
C LEU A 184 -6.47 23.33 -11.24
N GLY A 185 -7.06 22.18 -10.87
CA GLY A 185 -7.22 21.81 -9.48
C GLY A 185 -5.91 21.31 -8.90
N PRO A 186 -5.91 20.99 -7.60
CA PRO A 186 -4.70 20.50 -6.98
C PRO A 186 -4.22 19.19 -7.58
N TRP A 187 -2.95 18.93 -7.30
CA TRP A 187 -2.26 17.75 -7.75
C TRP A 187 -1.22 17.35 -6.71
N VAL A 188 -0.93 16.05 -6.68
CA VAL A 188 0.15 15.46 -5.90
C VAL A 188 1.08 14.76 -6.88
N GLY A 189 2.36 15.05 -6.78
CA GLY A 189 3.40 14.44 -7.61
C GLY A 189 4.49 13.82 -6.75
N THR A 190 4.86 12.59 -7.07
CA THR A 190 6.07 11.94 -6.55
C THR A 190 7.12 12.00 -7.63
N TYR A 191 8.31 12.45 -7.26
CA TYR A 191 9.47 12.57 -8.14
C TYR A 191 10.57 11.68 -7.58
N SER A 192 11.25 10.94 -8.45
CA SER A 192 12.27 9.99 -8.02
C SER A 192 13.53 10.08 -8.86
N ILE A 193 14.65 9.72 -8.24
CA ILE A 193 15.90 9.43 -8.93
C ILE A 193 16.55 8.20 -8.27
N ASN A 194 17.07 7.28 -9.08
CA ASN A 194 17.69 6.04 -8.61
C ASN A 194 19.21 6.19 -8.55
N GLN A 195 19.67 7.13 -7.74
CA GLN A 195 21.10 7.31 -7.48
C GLN A 195 21.35 7.92 -6.11
N ALA A 196 22.54 7.60 -5.57
CA ALA A 196 23.03 8.20 -4.33
C ALA A 196 23.27 9.70 -4.52
N ILE A 197 22.71 10.51 -3.62
CA ILE A 197 23.05 11.93 -3.50
C ILE A 197 23.99 12.09 -2.30
N PRO A 198 25.23 12.61 -2.48
CA PRO A 198 26.15 12.87 -1.39
C PRO A 198 25.50 13.77 -0.35
N ARG A 199 25.57 13.36 0.91
CA ARG A 199 24.86 14.03 2.01
C ARG A 199 25.63 13.93 3.32
N SER A 200 25.44 14.94 4.14
CA SER A 200 25.90 15.02 5.53
C SER A 200 24.86 15.79 6.34
N GLU A 201 24.93 15.71 7.67
CA GLU A 201 24.08 16.53 8.56
C GLU A 201 24.20 18.05 8.34
N LYS A 202 25.28 18.48 7.68
CA LYS A 202 25.54 19.90 7.38
C LYS A 202 25.11 20.30 5.96
N SER A 203 24.81 19.32 5.11
CA SER A 203 24.45 19.55 3.71
C SER A 203 23.18 20.41 3.64
N ARG A 204 23.20 21.35 2.70
CA ARG A 204 22.06 22.17 2.36
C ARG A 204 21.64 21.89 0.94
N PHE A 205 20.35 21.88 0.72
CA PHE A 205 19.75 21.60 -0.58
C PHE A 205 18.86 22.75 -1.00
N THR A 206 18.80 23.00 -2.29
CA THR A 206 17.86 23.92 -2.92
C THR A 206 17.12 23.17 -4.00
N LEU A 207 15.79 23.16 -3.93
CA LEU A 207 14.96 22.61 -4.99
C LEU A 207 14.74 23.70 -6.04
N ARG A 208 15.11 23.44 -7.29
CA ARG A 208 14.82 24.34 -8.41
C ARG A 208 13.69 23.76 -9.25
N ILE A 209 12.68 24.59 -9.46
CA ILE A 209 11.49 24.27 -10.23
C ILE A 209 11.34 25.42 -11.20
N GLU A 210 11.61 25.15 -12.48
CA GLU A 210 11.67 26.17 -13.54
C GLU A 210 12.63 27.32 -13.17
N ASP A 211 12.14 28.56 -13.10
CA ASP A 211 12.90 29.75 -12.73
C ASP A 211 12.94 30.02 -11.22
N ARG A 212 12.33 29.15 -10.41
CA ARG A 212 12.18 29.32 -8.96
C ARG A 212 13.11 28.43 -8.16
N SER A 213 13.44 28.90 -6.96
CA SER A 213 14.27 28.18 -6.00
C SER A 213 13.56 28.09 -4.65
N ILE A 214 13.40 26.88 -4.12
CA ILE A 214 12.84 26.59 -2.80
C ILE A 214 13.99 26.11 -1.92
N GLY A 215 14.32 26.90 -0.89
CA GLY A 215 15.46 26.64 -0.01
C GLY A 215 16.33 27.88 0.23
N PRO A 216 17.52 27.72 0.82
CA PRO A 216 18.13 26.44 1.19
C PRO A 216 17.41 25.77 2.38
N PHE A 217 17.33 24.45 2.36
CA PHE A 217 16.83 23.64 3.48
C PHE A 217 17.82 22.53 3.85
N LYS A 218 17.59 21.92 5.02
CA LYS A 218 18.38 20.79 5.52
C LYS A 218 17.50 19.56 5.59
N LEU A 219 18.12 18.40 5.39
CA LEU A 219 17.52 17.11 5.70
C LEU A 219 18.09 16.61 7.03
N VAL A 220 17.26 15.92 7.80
CA VAL A 220 17.64 15.34 9.09
C VAL A 220 17.52 13.81 9.02
N PRO A 221 18.28 13.05 9.81
CA PRO A 221 18.05 11.61 9.92
C PRO A 221 16.60 11.31 10.31
N ALA A 222 15.99 10.31 9.69
CA ALA A 222 14.64 9.86 10.03
C ALA A 222 14.56 9.40 11.49
N HIS A 223 13.45 9.71 12.15
CA HIS A 223 13.21 9.29 13.53
C HIS A 223 13.11 7.76 13.57
N THR A 224 14.03 7.13 14.30
CA THR A 224 14.08 5.68 14.48
C THR A 224 13.45 5.26 15.80
N SER A 225 12.76 4.13 15.79
CA SER A 225 12.37 3.42 17.00
C SER A 225 12.51 1.92 16.82
N GLU A 226 12.74 1.16 17.88
CA GLU A 226 12.67 -0.31 17.82
C GLU A 226 11.24 -0.81 17.61
N THR A 227 10.23 0.03 17.91
CA THR A 227 8.82 -0.34 17.88
C THR A 227 7.97 0.85 17.40
N LEU A 228 6.81 0.59 16.82
CA LEU A 228 5.92 1.66 16.33
C LEU A 228 5.53 2.65 17.45
N GLN A 229 5.39 2.13 18.67
CA GLN A 229 5.02 2.86 19.90
C GLN A 229 6.06 3.92 20.28
N GLY A 230 7.33 3.74 19.92
CA GLY A 230 8.35 4.73 20.25
C GLY A 230 8.38 5.90 19.27
N LEU A 231 7.51 5.93 18.25
CA LEU A 231 7.36 7.06 17.33
C LEU A 231 6.36 8.11 17.84
N GLY A 232 5.46 7.75 18.77
CA GLY A 232 4.45 8.67 19.29
C GLY A 232 3.47 8.01 20.26
N PRO A 233 2.57 8.78 20.89
CA PRO A 233 1.50 8.23 21.70
C PRO A 233 0.63 7.26 20.89
N SER A 234 0.13 6.22 21.56
CA SER A 234 -0.62 5.15 20.88
C SER A 234 -1.74 4.60 21.72
N SER A 235 -2.73 3.99 21.05
CA SER A 235 -3.81 3.22 21.67
C SER A 235 -3.93 1.88 20.95
N GLU A 236 -4.28 0.83 21.68
CA GLU A 236 -4.56 -0.49 21.14
C GLU A 236 -6.00 -0.89 21.47
N HIS A 237 -6.72 -1.37 20.47
CA HIS A 237 -8.07 -1.88 20.60
C HIS A 237 -8.27 -3.03 19.62
N ASN A 238 -8.88 -4.14 20.07
CA ASN A 238 -9.11 -5.34 19.26
C ASN A 238 -7.87 -5.88 18.51
N GLY A 239 -6.69 -5.79 19.14
CA GLY A 239 -5.41 -6.23 18.57
C GLY A 239 -4.86 -5.31 17.46
N ILE A 240 -5.45 -4.12 17.31
CA ILE A 240 -5.01 -3.11 16.35
C ILE A 240 -4.48 -1.92 17.12
N ARG A 241 -3.25 -1.54 16.81
CA ARG A 241 -2.60 -0.41 17.42
C ARG A 241 -2.52 0.74 16.45
N ILE A 242 -2.93 1.91 16.91
CA ILE A 242 -2.81 3.18 16.19
C ILE A 242 -1.85 4.08 16.97
N VAL A 243 -0.85 4.61 16.27
CA VAL A 243 0.15 5.55 16.79
C VAL A 243 -0.09 6.90 16.12
N ALA A 244 -0.16 7.95 16.92
CA ALA A 244 -0.28 9.32 16.45
C ALA A 244 1.09 10.00 16.54
N VAL A 245 1.63 10.41 15.39
CA VAL A 245 2.88 11.17 15.30
C VAL A 245 2.53 12.62 15.02
N GLN A 246 2.59 13.47 16.04
CA GLN A 246 2.32 14.90 15.91
C GLN A 246 3.57 15.64 15.41
N SER A 247 3.37 16.60 14.52
CA SER A 247 4.43 17.47 14.01
C SER A 247 3.88 18.84 13.62
N ALA A 248 4.74 19.86 13.61
CA ALA A 248 4.38 21.18 13.11
C ALA A 248 4.29 21.14 11.57
N LEU A 249 3.19 21.64 11.01
CA LEU A 249 3.00 21.78 9.56
C LEU A 249 3.44 23.17 9.07
N ALA A 250 3.00 24.22 9.77
CA ALA A 250 3.30 25.63 9.48
C ALA A 250 3.41 26.44 10.79
N GLU A 251 3.56 27.76 10.70
CA GLU A 251 3.61 28.63 11.89
C GLU A 251 2.34 28.52 12.75
N GLU A 252 1.17 28.33 12.15
CA GLU A 252 -0.11 28.31 12.86
C GLU A 252 -0.82 26.96 12.86
N HIS A 253 -0.25 25.94 12.21
CA HIS A 253 -0.90 24.65 12.01
C HIS A 253 -0.02 23.49 12.46
N ASP A 254 -0.66 22.51 13.09
CA ASP A 254 -0.08 21.22 13.41
C ASP A 254 -0.74 20.12 12.59
N GLN A 255 -0.04 18.99 12.48
CA GLN A 255 -0.57 17.80 11.86
C GLN A 255 -0.29 16.56 12.71
N ILE A 256 -1.18 15.56 12.59
CA ILE A 256 -1.01 14.22 13.15
C ILE A 256 -0.97 13.22 12.01
N HIS A 257 0.09 12.41 11.96
CA HIS A 257 0.14 11.22 11.10
C HIS A 257 -0.25 9.98 11.89
N LEU A 258 -1.22 9.23 11.39
CA LEU A 258 -1.73 8.01 11.98
C LEU A 258 -1.05 6.81 11.34
N LEU A 259 -0.38 6.04 12.17
CA LEU A 259 0.30 4.80 11.79
C LEU A 259 -0.42 3.63 12.46
N SER A 260 -0.76 2.61 11.68
CA SER A 260 -1.47 1.45 12.21
C SER A 260 -0.64 0.18 12.07
N GLN A 261 -0.70 -0.65 13.10
CA GLN A 261 -0.25 -2.03 13.05
C GLN A 261 -1.49 -2.93 12.89
N LEU A 262 -1.61 -3.55 11.71
CA LEU A 262 -2.71 -4.43 11.32
C LEU A 262 -2.21 -5.87 11.11
N PRO A 263 -3.13 -6.87 11.07
CA PRO A 263 -2.82 -8.20 10.56
C PRO A 263 -2.26 -8.17 9.13
N GLU A 264 -1.47 -9.18 8.77
CA GLU A 264 -0.90 -9.31 7.42
C GLU A 264 -2.00 -9.31 6.34
N GLY A 265 -1.77 -8.56 5.26
CA GLY A 265 -2.71 -8.42 4.15
C GLY A 265 -3.81 -7.38 4.35
N GLN A 266 -3.90 -6.77 5.54
CA GLN A 266 -4.85 -5.70 5.82
C GLN A 266 -4.19 -4.33 5.76
N GLU A 267 -4.92 -3.36 5.22
CA GLU A 267 -4.51 -1.96 5.13
C GLU A 267 -5.63 -1.06 5.65
N VAL A 268 -5.29 0.07 6.29
CA VAL A 268 -6.30 1.07 6.65
C VAL A 268 -6.72 1.80 5.38
N ASP A 269 -8.00 1.71 5.05
CA ASP A 269 -8.63 2.51 4.00
C ASP A 269 -9.02 3.89 4.54
N SER A 270 -9.57 3.99 5.75
CA SER A 270 -9.92 5.27 6.37
C SER A 270 -9.90 5.23 7.90
N TYR A 271 -9.51 6.34 8.52
CA TYR A 271 -9.59 6.58 9.96
C TYR A 271 -10.86 7.33 10.39
N GLY A 272 -11.81 7.53 9.48
CA GLY A 272 -13.06 8.23 9.79
C GLY A 272 -12.94 9.75 9.81
N LYS A 273 -12.05 10.34 8.99
CA LYS A 273 -12.08 11.78 8.70
C LYS A 273 -13.39 12.20 8.01
N LYS A 274 -13.90 11.31 7.16
CA LYS A 274 -15.26 11.35 6.66
C LYS A 274 -16.08 10.28 7.41
N PRO A 275 -17.37 10.52 7.68
CA PRO A 275 -18.19 9.54 8.40
C PRO A 275 -18.17 8.18 7.71
N LEU A 276 -17.77 7.14 8.45
CA LEU A 276 -17.77 5.76 7.96
C LEU A 276 -19.14 5.10 8.08
N ALA A 277 -19.95 5.58 9.02
CA ALA A 277 -21.38 5.38 9.18
C ALA A 277 -21.97 6.63 9.86
N GLU A 278 -23.30 6.75 9.95
CA GLU A 278 -23.99 7.88 10.59
C GLU A 278 -23.33 8.33 11.91
N ASP A 279 -22.93 9.60 11.95
CA ASP A 279 -22.35 10.30 13.12
C ASP A 279 -21.08 9.68 13.73
N ILE A 280 -20.37 8.79 13.02
CA ILE A 280 -19.12 8.19 13.48
C ILE A 280 -17.93 8.91 12.83
N ASN A 281 -17.39 9.92 13.51
CA ASN A 281 -16.23 10.71 13.05
C ASN A 281 -15.08 10.70 14.05
N ILE A 282 -13.87 10.74 13.52
CA ILE A 282 -12.68 11.06 14.30
C ILE A 282 -12.83 12.45 14.95
N SER A 283 -12.40 12.58 16.19
CA SER A 283 -12.50 13.84 16.94
C SER A 283 -11.22 14.15 17.69
N LEU A 284 -10.91 15.44 17.77
CA LEU A 284 -9.80 15.98 18.55
C LEU A 284 -10.40 16.89 19.62
N MET A 285 -10.09 16.63 20.88
CA MET A 285 -10.66 17.36 22.01
C MET A 285 -9.56 17.95 22.88
N ASP A 286 -9.80 19.13 23.45
CA ASP A 286 -8.93 19.71 24.47
C ASP A 286 -9.19 19.11 25.86
N HIS A 287 -8.39 19.50 26.84
CA HIS A 287 -8.53 19.06 28.23
C HIS A 287 -9.84 19.52 28.92
N GLN A 288 -10.58 20.47 28.34
CA GLN A 288 -11.89 20.93 28.82
C GLN A 288 -13.05 20.17 28.16
N GLY A 289 -12.73 19.27 27.22
CA GLY A 289 -13.71 18.52 26.44
C GLY A 289 -14.32 19.31 25.29
N LYS A 290 -13.70 20.41 24.86
CA LYS A 290 -14.11 21.17 23.68
C LYS A 290 -13.44 20.58 22.43
N ASN A 291 -14.21 20.47 21.34
CA ASN A 291 -13.68 20.01 20.06
C ASN A 291 -12.71 21.04 19.46
N VAL A 292 -11.60 20.53 18.94
CA VAL A 292 -10.66 21.22 18.07
C VAL A 292 -10.97 20.80 16.64
N ASP A 293 -11.20 21.78 15.77
CA ASP A 293 -11.59 21.51 14.39
C ASP A 293 -10.44 20.84 13.62
N ILE A 294 -10.72 19.67 13.06
CA ILE A 294 -9.85 18.99 12.10
C ILE A 294 -10.18 19.58 10.72
N LEU A 295 -9.21 20.25 10.12
CA LEU A 295 -9.33 20.84 8.81
C LEU A 295 -9.47 19.75 7.74
N GLN A 296 -10.41 19.95 6.81
CA GLN A 296 -10.56 19.05 5.68
C GLN A 296 -9.44 19.32 4.66
N ASP A 297 -8.84 18.25 4.13
CA ASP A 297 -7.99 18.37 2.94
C ASP A 297 -8.89 18.83 1.78
N ALA A 298 -8.54 19.94 1.12
CA ALA A 298 -9.41 20.57 0.12
C ALA A 298 -9.80 19.62 -1.03
N ASP A 299 -8.91 18.70 -1.41
CA ASP A 299 -9.11 17.88 -2.62
C ASP A 299 -8.48 16.48 -2.61
N PHE A 300 -7.35 16.28 -1.91
CA PHE A 300 -6.71 14.96 -1.76
C PHE A 300 -6.73 14.54 -0.30
N VAL A 301 -7.71 13.70 0.04
CA VAL A 301 -7.83 13.19 1.41
C VAL A 301 -6.70 12.21 1.67
N LYS A 302 -5.73 12.63 2.47
CA LYS A 302 -4.72 11.72 3.04
C LYS A 302 -5.28 11.15 4.32
N GLU A 303 -5.96 10.02 4.25
CA GLU A 303 -6.75 9.45 5.36
C GLU A 303 -5.97 9.36 6.68
N SER A 304 -4.65 9.12 6.63
CA SER A 304 -3.76 9.08 7.80
C SER A 304 -3.31 10.42 8.36
N ARG A 305 -3.53 11.56 7.69
CA ARG A 305 -2.99 12.88 8.08
C ARG A 305 -4.08 13.83 8.58
N LEU A 306 -4.15 14.13 9.86
CA LEU A 306 -5.06 15.15 10.39
C LEU A 306 -4.35 16.51 10.45
N VAL A 307 -4.99 17.59 10.03
CA VAL A 307 -4.45 18.95 10.14
C VAL A 307 -5.39 19.78 11.00
N PHE A 308 -4.85 20.61 11.88
CA PHE A 308 -5.65 21.48 12.76
C PHE A 308 -4.87 22.75 13.09
N GLN A 309 -5.59 23.80 13.47
CA GLN A 309 -4.98 25.03 13.97
C GLN A 309 -4.23 24.73 15.27
N ARG A 310 -2.97 25.16 15.38
CA ARG A 310 -2.17 24.96 16.59
C ARG A 310 -2.89 25.61 17.78
N PRO A 311 -3.27 24.81 18.79
CA PRO A 311 -3.99 25.33 19.93
C PRO A 311 -3.02 26.12 20.84
N SER A 312 -3.53 27.13 21.56
CA SER A 312 -2.73 27.89 22.53
C SER A 312 -2.31 27.00 23.72
N GLN A 313 -1.29 27.38 24.48
CA GLN A 313 -0.77 26.48 25.54
C GLN A 313 -1.80 26.14 26.63
N ASP A 314 -2.79 27.00 26.84
CA ASP A 314 -3.87 26.83 27.80
C ASP A 314 -4.90 25.77 27.41
N VAL A 315 -4.96 25.32 26.16
CA VAL A 315 -5.89 24.27 25.69
C VAL A 315 -5.24 22.88 25.60
N LEU A 316 -3.95 22.74 25.88
CA LEU A 316 -3.28 21.44 25.96
C LEU A 316 -3.54 20.73 27.30
N PRO A 317 -3.44 19.38 27.39
CA PRO A 317 -3.19 18.44 26.29
C PRO A 317 -4.42 18.16 25.44
N LEU A 318 -4.21 17.66 24.22
CA LEU A 318 -5.26 17.20 23.34
C LEU A 318 -5.48 15.67 23.46
N THR A 319 -6.70 15.23 23.19
CA THR A 319 -7.06 13.82 23.07
C THR A 319 -7.64 13.55 21.70
N LEU A 320 -7.02 12.63 20.96
CA LEU A 320 -7.54 12.13 19.70
C LEU A 320 -8.40 10.90 19.95
N THR A 321 -9.66 10.91 19.52
CA THR A 321 -10.57 9.77 19.59
C THR A 321 -10.94 9.31 18.20
N ILE A 322 -10.58 8.06 17.88
CA ILE A 322 -10.94 7.38 16.64
C ILE A 322 -12.02 6.36 16.99
N PRO A 323 -13.31 6.61 16.71
CA PRO A 323 -14.38 5.71 17.11
C PRO A 323 -14.42 4.42 16.27
N SER A 324 -14.00 4.49 15.01
CA SER A 324 -13.95 3.34 14.10
C SER A 324 -12.91 3.59 13.01
N ILE A 325 -12.37 2.51 12.44
CA ILE A 325 -11.57 2.56 11.22
C ILE A 325 -12.18 1.64 10.16
N ARG A 326 -11.94 1.93 8.89
CA ARG A 326 -12.24 1.02 7.78
C ARG A 326 -10.95 0.42 7.26
N VAL A 327 -10.91 -0.90 7.17
CA VAL A 327 -9.76 -1.64 6.64
C VAL A 327 -10.14 -2.40 5.37
N VAL A 328 -9.18 -2.61 4.49
CA VAL A 328 -9.31 -3.48 3.33
C VAL A 328 -8.45 -4.72 3.52
N ASP A 329 -8.98 -5.90 3.19
CA ASP A 329 -8.22 -7.15 3.15
C ASP A 329 -7.84 -7.51 1.70
N ARG A 330 -6.58 -7.26 1.32
CA ARG A 330 -6.08 -7.45 -0.06
C ARG A 330 -5.95 -8.92 -0.48
N ASN A 331 -5.97 -9.83 0.50
CA ASN A 331 -5.79 -11.26 0.25
C ASN A 331 -7.12 -12.00 0.10
N ALA A 332 -8.23 -11.41 0.57
CA ALA A 332 -9.54 -12.02 0.52
C ALA A 332 -10.15 -11.92 -0.89
N LYS A 333 -10.45 -13.09 -1.48
CA LYS A 333 -11.07 -13.23 -2.81
C LYS A 333 -12.09 -14.35 -2.81
N ALA A 334 -13.16 -14.20 -3.57
CA ALA A 334 -14.16 -15.24 -3.77
C ALA A 334 -14.75 -15.20 -5.19
N THR A 335 -15.21 -16.35 -5.67
CA THR A 335 -15.96 -16.47 -6.92
C THR A 335 -17.44 -16.61 -6.61
N VAL A 336 -18.26 -15.84 -7.31
CA VAL A 336 -19.72 -15.86 -7.20
C VAL A 336 -20.29 -16.42 -8.50
N THR A 337 -21.18 -17.39 -8.39
CA THR A 337 -21.95 -17.90 -9.53
C THR A 337 -23.43 -17.86 -9.19
N LEU A 338 -24.20 -17.09 -9.95
CA LEU A 338 -25.63 -16.89 -9.76
C LEU A 338 -26.40 -17.33 -10.99
N SER A 339 -27.59 -17.92 -10.78
CA SER A 339 -28.54 -18.16 -11.87
C SER A 339 -29.24 -16.85 -12.26
N ILE A 340 -29.41 -16.63 -13.56
CA ILE A 340 -30.08 -15.45 -14.10
C ILE A 340 -31.44 -15.86 -14.65
N PRO A 341 -32.54 -15.20 -14.25
CA PRO A 341 -33.84 -15.47 -14.84
C PRO A 341 -33.86 -15.13 -16.33
N GLU A 342 -34.73 -15.78 -17.10
CA GLU A 342 -34.94 -15.42 -18.51
C GLU A 342 -35.58 -14.02 -18.63
N GLN A 343 -36.48 -13.67 -17.70
CA GLN A 343 -37.13 -12.36 -17.59
C GLN A 343 -37.48 -12.05 -16.13
N GLY A 344 -37.55 -10.76 -15.77
CA GLY A 344 -38.01 -10.30 -14.47
C GLY A 344 -37.04 -10.60 -13.32
N THR A 345 -37.60 -10.89 -12.14
CA THR A 345 -36.85 -11.11 -10.88
C THR A 345 -36.92 -12.57 -10.46
N ALA A 346 -35.80 -13.10 -9.96
CA ALA A 346 -35.73 -14.39 -9.29
C ALA A 346 -35.06 -14.27 -7.92
N GLU A 347 -35.60 -14.99 -6.95
CA GLU A 347 -34.97 -15.22 -5.65
C GLU A 347 -33.78 -16.16 -5.82
N VAL A 348 -32.66 -15.81 -5.20
CA VAL A 348 -31.44 -16.61 -5.21
C VAL A 348 -31.13 -17.12 -3.80
N ASN A 349 -31.11 -16.21 -2.81
CA ASN A 349 -30.78 -16.49 -1.41
C ASN A 349 -29.49 -17.32 -1.22
N GLN A 350 -28.47 -17.04 -2.04
CA GLN A 350 -27.18 -17.71 -1.97
C GLN A 350 -26.23 -16.95 -1.06
N THR A 351 -25.68 -17.63 -0.06
CA THR A 351 -24.71 -17.05 0.86
C THR A 351 -23.32 -17.61 0.60
N LEU A 352 -22.32 -16.75 0.57
CA LEU A 352 -20.91 -17.12 0.58
C LEU A 352 -20.17 -16.43 1.72
N SER A 353 -18.95 -16.87 2.00
CA SER A 353 -18.07 -16.26 2.98
C SER A 353 -16.90 -15.54 2.28
N LEU A 354 -16.66 -14.27 2.62
CA LEU A 354 -15.50 -13.49 2.18
C LEU A 354 -14.80 -12.92 3.42
N ALA A 355 -13.51 -13.18 3.60
CA ALA A 355 -12.76 -12.79 4.82
C ALA A 355 -13.43 -13.22 6.14
N GLY A 356 -14.21 -14.31 6.14
CA GLY A 356 -14.95 -14.80 7.30
C GLY A 356 -16.31 -14.13 7.55
N PHE A 357 -16.74 -13.20 6.69
CA PHE A 357 -18.05 -12.56 6.79
C PHE A 357 -19.04 -13.18 5.79
N PRO A 358 -20.32 -13.39 6.19
CA PRO A 358 -21.35 -13.85 5.28
C PRO A 358 -21.79 -12.73 4.34
N ILE A 359 -21.94 -13.05 3.06
CA ILE A 359 -22.54 -12.19 2.05
C ILE A 359 -23.68 -12.96 1.41
N THR A 360 -24.90 -12.44 1.47
CA THR A 360 -26.08 -13.09 0.88
C THR A 360 -26.54 -12.34 -0.36
N PHE A 361 -26.52 -13.01 -1.51
CA PHE A 361 -27.16 -12.57 -2.74
C PHE A 361 -28.63 -12.99 -2.70
N THR A 362 -29.51 -12.03 -2.45
CA THR A 362 -30.92 -12.30 -2.18
C THR A 362 -31.70 -12.48 -3.47
N GLN A 363 -31.54 -11.57 -4.42
CA GLN A 363 -32.33 -11.52 -5.66
C GLN A 363 -31.48 -11.17 -6.88
N VAL A 364 -31.89 -11.65 -8.05
CA VAL A 364 -31.37 -11.24 -9.36
C VAL A 364 -32.53 -10.79 -10.24
N HIS A 365 -32.44 -9.57 -10.75
CA HIS A 365 -33.40 -8.96 -11.66
C HIS A 365 -32.75 -8.71 -13.02
N ARG A 366 -33.26 -9.34 -14.07
CA ARG A 366 -32.87 -9.00 -15.44
C ARG A 366 -33.50 -7.66 -15.87
N LEU A 367 -32.68 -6.61 -15.96
CA LEU A 367 -33.11 -5.27 -16.39
C LEU A 367 -33.27 -5.19 -17.91
N SER A 368 -32.37 -5.86 -18.65
CA SER A 368 -32.38 -5.92 -20.11
C SER A 368 -31.75 -7.23 -20.62
N GLU A 369 -31.64 -7.42 -21.93
CA GLU A 369 -30.90 -8.56 -22.49
C GLU A 369 -29.43 -8.59 -22.07
N ASN A 370 -28.86 -7.41 -21.74
CA ASN A 370 -27.43 -7.21 -21.51
C ASN A 370 -27.08 -6.77 -20.08
N GLU A 371 -28.05 -6.69 -19.18
CA GLU A 371 -27.82 -6.16 -17.83
C GLU A 371 -28.70 -6.86 -16.79
N VAL A 372 -28.08 -7.15 -15.64
CA VAL A 372 -28.75 -7.67 -14.46
C VAL A 372 -28.44 -6.81 -13.25
N ARG A 373 -29.43 -6.67 -12.37
CA ARG A 373 -29.27 -6.14 -11.02
C ARG A 373 -29.26 -7.28 -10.03
N ILE A 374 -28.32 -7.25 -9.10
CA ILE A 374 -28.17 -8.22 -8.02
C ILE A 374 -28.33 -7.48 -6.71
N TYR A 375 -29.22 -7.97 -5.86
CA TYR A 375 -29.43 -7.45 -4.50
C TYR A 375 -28.56 -8.21 -3.52
N VAL A 376 -27.88 -7.47 -2.65
CA VAL A 376 -26.86 -7.98 -1.75
C VAL A 376 -27.22 -7.58 -0.32
N ASN A 377 -27.13 -8.54 0.60
CA ASN A 377 -27.16 -8.30 2.03
C ASN A 377 -25.76 -8.58 2.60
N MET A 378 -25.10 -7.52 3.04
CA MET A 378 -23.76 -7.55 3.65
C MET A 378 -23.79 -7.98 5.13
N HIS A 379 -24.98 -8.19 5.70
CA HIS A 379 -25.21 -8.41 7.13
C HIS A 379 -24.55 -7.32 7.98
N PHE A 380 -24.63 -6.07 7.52
CA PHE A 380 -24.02 -4.93 8.20
C PHE A 380 -24.71 -4.65 9.54
N ASP A 381 -23.94 -4.63 10.62
CA ASP A 381 -24.39 -4.21 11.95
C ASP A 381 -23.33 -3.30 12.58
N PRO A 382 -23.61 -1.99 12.76
CA PRO A 382 -22.63 -1.04 13.28
C PRO A 382 -22.29 -1.29 14.76
N ASN A 383 -23.08 -2.11 15.48
CA ASN A 383 -22.83 -2.43 16.88
C ASN A 383 -21.88 -3.62 17.06
N GLN A 384 -21.55 -4.35 15.98
CA GLN A 384 -20.58 -5.43 16.05
C GLN A 384 -19.15 -4.87 16.10
N PRO A 385 -18.22 -5.52 16.80
CA PRO A 385 -16.81 -5.11 16.82
C PRO A 385 -16.18 -5.04 15.42
N LYS A 386 -16.67 -5.89 14.49
CA LYS A 386 -16.26 -5.92 13.08
C LYS A 386 -17.49 -6.19 12.22
N THR A 387 -17.65 -5.45 11.13
CA THR A 387 -18.74 -5.66 10.16
C THR A 387 -18.27 -5.32 8.74
N MET A 388 -18.79 -6.01 7.72
CA MET A 388 -18.44 -5.74 6.32
C MET A 388 -19.37 -4.70 5.72
N GLN A 389 -18.81 -3.72 5.01
CA GLN A 389 -19.59 -2.70 4.29
C GLN A 389 -19.62 -2.98 2.79
N TYR A 390 -18.50 -3.37 2.20
CA TYR A 390 -18.35 -3.38 0.74
C TYR A 390 -17.37 -4.47 0.28
N PHE A 391 -17.40 -4.83 -0.99
CA PHE A 391 -16.33 -5.56 -1.68
C PHE A 391 -16.16 -5.00 -3.09
N ALA A 392 -14.95 -5.06 -3.63
CA ALA A 392 -14.68 -4.71 -5.01
C ALA A 392 -15.00 -5.87 -5.96
N ILE A 393 -15.37 -5.57 -7.20
CA ILE A 393 -15.43 -6.55 -8.28
C ILE A 393 -14.13 -6.48 -9.07
N ASP A 394 -13.56 -7.65 -9.38
CA ASP A 394 -12.38 -7.77 -10.25
C ASP A 394 -12.77 -7.48 -11.71
N ALA A 395 -12.71 -6.21 -12.09
CA ALA A 395 -13.14 -5.70 -13.39
C ALA A 395 -12.35 -6.30 -14.57
N LEU A 396 -11.11 -6.73 -14.35
CA LEU A 396 -10.29 -7.34 -15.40
C LEU A 396 -10.90 -8.65 -15.91
N LYS A 397 -11.73 -9.31 -15.08
CA LYS A 397 -12.42 -10.56 -15.42
C LYS A 397 -13.86 -10.35 -15.90
N LEU A 398 -14.26 -9.09 -16.12
CA LEU A 398 -15.53 -8.72 -16.76
C LEU A 398 -15.35 -8.34 -18.23
N ASP A 399 -14.27 -8.78 -18.88
CA ASP A 399 -13.96 -8.50 -20.29
C ASP A 399 -14.03 -7.00 -20.65
N GLY A 400 -13.60 -6.13 -19.72
CA GLY A 400 -13.58 -4.68 -19.91
C GLY A 400 -14.94 -3.98 -19.82
N GLN A 401 -16.00 -4.69 -19.43
CA GLN A 401 -17.32 -4.11 -19.27
C GLN A 401 -17.44 -3.31 -17.95
N SER A 402 -18.15 -2.18 -18.01
CA SER A 402 -18.42 -1.35 -16.84
C SER A 402 -19.51 -1.95 -15.96
N TYR A 403 -19.39 -1.77 -14.65
CA TYR A 403 -20.42 -2.12 -13.68
C TYR A 403 -20.77 -0.89 -12.83
N SER A 404 -21.90 -0.94 -12.13
CA SER A 404 -22.24 0.06 -11.13
C SER A 404 -22.70 -0.59 -9.84
N THR A 405 -22.56 0.14 -8.74
CA THR A 405 -22.97 -0.29 -7.41
C THR A 405 -23.89 0.75 -6.79
N HIS A 406 -24.84 0.29 -5.98
CA HIS A 406 -25.61 1.15 -5.09
C HIS A 406 -25.20 0.87 -3.65
N ILE A 407 -24.81 1.92 -2.94
CA ILE A 407 -24.44 1.87 -1.53
C ILE A 407 -25.47 2.64 -0.72
N ASN A 408 -25.82 2.09 0.44
CA ASN A 408 -26.64 2.79 1.42
C ASN A 408 -25.88 4.04 1.93
N GLU A 409 -26.48 5.22 1.89
CA GLU A 409 -25.79 6.46 2.23
C GLU A 409 -25.37 6.53 3.71
N SER A 410 -26.18 5.94 4.59
CA SER A 410 -26.03 5.96 6.04
C SER A 410 -25.01 4.92 6.53
N SER A 411 -25.23 3.66 6.18
CA SER A 411 -24.38 2.54 6.61
C SER A 411 -23.14 2.34 5.73
N ARG A 412 -23.13 2.94 4.54
CA ARG A 412 -22.15 2.69 3.46
C ARG A 412 -22.10 1.23 3.00
N ALA A 413 -23.08 0.42 3.40
CA ALA A 413 -23.16 -0.98 3.00
C ALA A 413 -23.59 -1.09 1.52
N LEU A 414 -22.99 -2.03 0.80
CA LEU A 414 -23.39 -2.39 -0.55
C LEU A 414 -24.78 -3.04 -0.53
N GLU A 415 -25.72 -2.51 -1.33
CA GLU A 415 -27.09 -3.04 -1.44
C GLU A 415 -27.38 -3.61 -2.83
N GLU A 416 -26.86 -2.99 -3.90
CA GLU A 416 -27.12 -3.43 -5.27
C GLU A 416 -25.85 -3.43 -6.14
N LEU A 417 -25.80 -4.38 -7.07
CA LEU A 417 -24.79 -4.46 -8.14
C LEU A 417 -25.51 -4.53 -9.49
N ASN A 418 -25.17 -3.65 -10.43
CA ASN A 418 -25.58 -3.80 -11.82
C ASN A 418 -24.41 -4.34 -12.63
N LEU A 419 -24.59 -5.54 -13.20
CA LEU A 419 -23.56 -6.21 -13.98
C LEU A 419 -24.01 -6.45 -15.41
N PRO A 420 -23.09 -6.25 -16.37
CA PRO A 420 -23.33 -6.54 -17.76
C PRO A 420 -23.32 -8.05 -18.00
N ILE A 421 -24.16 -8.51 -18.94
CA ILE A 421 -24.29 -9.91 -19.34
C ILE A 421 -24.44 -10.03 -20.85
N GLN A 422 -24.17 -11.21 -21.40
CA GLN A 422 -24.49 -11.50 -22.80
C GLN A 422 -25.97 -11.90 -22.95
N PRO A 423 -26.62 -11.62 -24.10
CA PRO A 423 -27.99 -12.05 -24.38
C PRO A 423 -28.17 -13.54 -24.16
N GLY A 424 -29.28 -13.92 -23.52
CA GLY A 424 -29.65 -15.33 -23.29
C GLY A 424 -28.82 -16.07 -22.24
N ARG A 425 -27.84 -15.44 -21.57
CA ARG A 425 -27.10 -16.06 -20.46
C ARG A 425 -28.05 -16.47 -19.33
N LYS A 426 -27.94 -17.71 -18.88
CA LYS A 426 -28.70 -18.26 -17.73
C LYS A 426 -27.91 -18.30 -16.42
N SER A 427 -26.61 -18.02 -16.48
CA SER A 427 -25.72 -18.01 -15.32
C SER A 427 -24.71 -16.88 -15.49
N LEU A 428 -24.40 -16.20 -14.38
CA LEU A 428 -23.39 -15.17 -14.27
C LEU A 428 -22.33 -15.63 -13.26
N THR A 429 -21.06 -15.60 -13.67
CA THR A 429 -19.93 -15.84 -12.77
C THR A 429 -19.05 -14.60 -12.73
N PHE A 430 -18.74 -14.11 -11.54
CA PHE A 430 -17.87 -12.95 -11.32
C PHE A 430 -17.02 -13.15 -10.07
N TYR A 431 -16.01 -12.30 -9.89
CA TYR A 431 -15.03 -12.40 -8.80
C TYR A 431 -15.10 -11.15 -7.94
N ILE A 432 -15.14 -11.37 -6.63
CA ILE A 432 -15.15 -10.31 -5.63
C ILE A 432 -13.87 -10.36 -4.81
N GLN A 433 -13.35 -9.20 -4.43
CA GLN A 433 -12.10 -9.06 -3.69
C GLN A 433 -12.10 -7.80 -2.82
N ASP A 434 -11.04 -7.60 -2.04
CA ASP A 434 -10.77 -6.39 -1.28
C ASP A 434 -11.98 -5.94 -0.43
N PRO A 435 -12.51 -6.81 0.46
CA PRO A 435 -13.62 -6.42 1.30
C PRO A 435 -13.23 -5.25 2.21
N LEU A 436 -14.12 -4.26 2.28
CA LEU A 436 -14.03 -3.15 3.24
C LEU A 436 -14.75 -3.54 4.53
N ILE A 437 -13.98 -3.58 5.61
CA ILE A 437 -14.43 -4.01 6.94
C ILE A 437 -14.35 -2.81 7.87
N LEU A 438 -15.48 -2.47 8.48
CA LEU A 438 -15.57 -1.49 9.55
C LEU A 438 -15.19 -2.15 10.87
N LEU A 439 -14.22 -1.58 11.56
CA LEU A 439 -13.74 -2.03 12.86
C LEU A 439 -14.08 -0.98 13.91
N GLN A 440 -14.83 -1.39 14.94
CA GLN A 440 -15.19 -0.51 16.04
C GLN A 440 -14.03 -0.35 17.02
N GLY A 441 -13.85 0.88 17.47
CA GLY A 441 -12.95 1.29 18.55
C GLY A 441 -13.71 1.42 19.88
N PRO A 442 -13.44 2.47 20.69
CA PRO A 442 -12.63 3.65 20.37
C PRO A 442 -11.12 3.43 20.59
N TRP A 443 -10.29 4.03 19.75
CA TRP A 443 -8.89 4.32 20.06
C TRP A 443 -8.81 5.72 20.64
N VAL A 444 -8.36 5.84 21.88
CA VAL A 444 -8.24 7.12 22.61
C VAL A 444 -6.75 7.39 22.83
N ILE A 445 -6.20 8.37 22.13
CA ILE A 445 -4.77 8.66 22.09
C ILE A 445 -4.52 10.02 22.74
N PRO A 446 -3.92 10.06 23.95
CA PRO A 446 -3.51 11.32 24.57
C PRO A 446 -2.29 11.88 23.84
N LEU A 447 -2.44 13.07 23.25
CA LEU A 447 -1.35 13.74 22.55
C LEU A 447 -0.45 14.47 23.54
N GLN A 448 0.85 14.40 23.30
CA GLN A 448 1.83 15.09 24.12
C GLN A 448 2.01 16.54 23.62
N PRO A 449 2.16 17.52 24.52
CA PRO A 449 2.33 18.93 24.16
C PRO A 449 3.64 19.23 23.44
#